data_AF-A0A2Z6RCQ7-F1
#
_entry.id   AF-A0A2Z6RCQ7-F1
#
_cell.length_a   1.000
_cell.length_b   1.000
_cell.length_c   1.000
_cell.angle_alpha   90.00
_cell.angle_beta   90.00
_cell.angle_gamma   90.00
#
_symmetry.space_group_name_H-M   'P 1'
#
loop_
_entity.id
_entity.type
_entity.pdbx_description
1 polymer ?
#
loop_
_entity_poly.entity_id
_entity_poly.type
_entity_poly.pdbx_seq_one_letter_code
_entity_poly.pdbx_strand_id
1 'polypeptide(L)'
;MCEIEEPSLNNEFEENTPSIVVFGDKSSGKSSVLKRLVGLPLPMGSTKCTPFEIRMLQTEEPLRKISLRYIEDENHKPTTPREVEFANITDLNDEEIEEKLREAQRYVRNPSINAENTQLLPDSDELTFTKNVVCVTISGPDQMHSLPMVELPGIVRDEESHENFLLSLVKEYIKKETTILVPVFQATSGIATQCVSRLAREADPSGLRTVGVLTKMDRIINYMSDDEKHLELATFVKGQGKHKLVNSVYVIRNPSSVRSEIFEDPDELEKATIEALKQHRIWRDVPSDQFGLNNLTMKLNELQQRSEAQERPETEERPETEVPSEAQEQSSI
;
A
#
# COMPACT_ATOMS: atom_id res chain seq x y z
N MET A 1 12.27 40.90 -20.68
CA MET A 1 11.15 39.99 -20.36
C MET A 1 11.80 38.66 -20.09
N CYS A 2 11.92 38.28 -18.82
CA CYS A 2 12.49 37.00 -18.42
C CYS A 2 11.35 35.99 -18.44
N GLU A 3 11.43 35.02 -19.33
CA GLU A 3 10.64 33.79 -19.26
C GLU A 3 11.18 32.99 -18.08
N ILE A 4 10.31 32.71 -17.12
CA ILE A 4 10.57 31.79 -16.01
C ILE A 4 10.22 30.41 -16.57
N GLU A 5 11.22 29.62 -16.91
CA GLU A 5 11.04 28.19 -17.18
C GLU A 5 10.63 27.51 -15.87
N GLU A 6 9.41 26.97 -15.82
CA GLU A 6 9.00 26.05 -14.75
C GLU A 6 9.84 24.77 -14.83
N PRO A 7 10.38 24.27 -13.70
CA PRO A 7 11.15 23.04 -13.73
C PRO A 7 10.20 21.88 -14.04
N SER A 8 10.40 21.28 -15.20
CA SER A 8 9.89 19.94 -15.49
C SER A 8 10.54 18.98 -14.50
N LEU A 9 9.81 18.62 -13.45
CA LEU A 9 10.16 17.53 -12.55
C LEU A 9 10.14 16.24 -13.38
N ASN A 10 11.32 15.87 -13.85
CA ASN A 10 11.58 14.75 -14.73
C ASN A 10 11.04 13.43 -14.16
N ASN A 11 10.37 12.71 -15.05
CA ASN A 11 9.80 11.36 -14.97
C ASN A 11 10.77 10.23 -14.52
N GLU A 12 12.04 10.53 -14.21
CA GLU A 12 13.06 9.50 -13.89
C GLU A 12 13.13 9.17 -12.39
N PHE A 13 12.63 10.05 -11.51
CA PHE A 13 12.63 9.79 -10.06
C PHE A 13 11.44 8.94 -9.58
N GLU A 14 10.34 8.85 -10.34
CA GLU A 14 9.18 8.02 -9.95
C GLU A 14 9.38 6.52 -10.24
N GLU A 15 10.22 6.13 -11.20
CA GLU A 15 10.38 4.70 -11.56
C GLU A 15 11.19 3.88 -10.54
N ASN A 16 12.04 4.52 -9.75
CA ASN A 16 12.98 3.84 -8.86
C ASN A 16 12.63 3.91 -7.37
N THR A 17 11.60 4.65 -6.95
CA THR A 17 11.28 4.70 -5.50
C THR A 17 10.71 3.36 -5.02
N PRO A 18 11.24 2.80 -3.91
CA PRO A 18 10.70 1.60 -3.33
C PRO A 18 9.25 1.86 -2.92
N SER A 19 8.35 1.05 -3.48
CA SER A 19 6.92 1.13 -3.21
C SER A 19 6.53 -0.03 -2.30
N ILE A 20 5.62 0.23 -1.37
CA ILE A 20 5.02 -0.81 -0.55
C ILE A 20 3.79 -1.32 -1.28
N VAL A 21 3.77 -2.60 -1.65
CA VAL A 21 2.60 -3.22 -2.30
C VAL A 21 1.85 -4.08 -1.30
N VAL A 22 0.61 -3.70 -1.02
CA VAL A 22 -0.32 -4.44 -0.15
C VAL A 22 -1.23 -5.32 -1.01
N PHE A 23 -1.14 -6.63 -0.81
CA PHE A 23 -1.87 -7.61 -1.63
C PHE A 23 -2.32 -8.84 -0.84
N GLY A 24 -3.24 -9.61 -1.40
CA GLY A 24 -3.83 -10.77 -0.75
C GLY A 24 -5.27 -11.06 -1.16
N ASP A 25 -5.80 -12.16 -0.67
CA ASP A 25 -7.10 -12.72 -1.07
C ASP A 25 -8.25 -11.73 -0.83
N LYS A 26 -9.37 -11.89 -1.54
CA LYS A 26 -10.58 -11.08 -1.31
C LYS A 26 -10.97 -11.12 0.17
N SER A 27 -11.30 -9.95 0.71
CA SER A 27 -11.69 -9.79 2.11
C SER A 27 -10.62 -10.13 3.15
N SER A 28 -9.33 -10.29 2.79
CA SER A 28 -8.26 -10.54 3.77
C SER A 28 -7.96 -9.35 4.70
N GLY A 29 -8.57 -8.19 4.48
CA GLY A 29 -8.40 -7.00 5.33
C GLY A 29 -7.39 -5.97 4.82
N LYS A 30 -6.92 -6.08 3.57
CA LYS A 30 -5.99 -5.13 2.92
C LYS A 30 -6.39 -3.67 3.09
N SER A 31 -7.58 -3.30 2.61
CA SER A 31 -8.08 -1.91 2.66
C SER A 31 -8.22 -1.40 4.10
N SER A 32 -8.53 -2.29 5.04
CA SER A 32 -8.62 -1.95 6.47
C SER A 32 -7.26 -1.70 7.10
N VAL A 33 -6.24 -2.50 6.76
CA VAL A 33 -4.85 -2.26 7.17
C VAL A 33 -4.36 -0.93 6.56
N LEU A 34 -4.60 -0.73 5.26
CA LEU A 34 -4.16 0.47 4.56
C LEU A 34 -4.87 1.73 5.09
N LYS A 35 -6.18 1.67 5.36
CA LYS A 35 -6.93 2.75 6.01
C LYS A 35 -6.29 3.18 7.33
N ARG A 36 -5.88 2.22 8.17
CA ARG A 36 -5.20 2.53 9.44
C ARG A 36 -3.79 3.07 9.24
N LEU A 37 -3.01 2.54 8.30
CA LEU A 37 -1.65 3.04 7.99
C LEU A 37 -1.66 4.47 7.42
N VAL A 38 -2.65 4.77 6.58
CA VAL A 38 -2.74 6.04 5.83
C VAL A 38 -3.54 7.11 6.59
N GLY A 39 -4.48 6.70 7.44
CA GLY A 39 -5.41 7.63 8.10
C GLY A 39 -6.45 8.24 7.15
N LEU A 40 -6.78 7.56 6.04
CA LEU A 40 -7.83 7.97 5.11
C LEU A 40 -8.95 6.92 5.00
N PRO A 41 -10.22 7.35 4.82
CA PRO A 41 -11.38 6.46 4.71
C PRO A 41 -11.44 5.80 3.32
N LEU A 42 -10.51 4.90 3.04
CA LEU A 42 -10.50 4.13 1.80
C LEU A 42 -11.77 3.28 1.68
N PRO A 43 -12.43 3.27 0.51
CA PRO A 43 -13.72 2.61 0.33
C PRO A 43 -13.59 1.10 0.51
N MET A 44 -14.29 0.58 1.51
CA MET A 44 -14.33 -0.86 1.77
C MET A 44 -15.42 -1.55 0.95
N GLY A 45 -15.22 -2.83 0.66
CA GLY A 45 -16.28 -3.73 0.21
C GLY A 45 -16.73 -3.60 -1.24
N SER A 46 -16.04 -2.83 -2.10
CA SER A 46 -16.34 -2.87 -3.54
C SER A 46 -15.98 -4.26 -4.09
N THR A 47 -16.93 -4.90 -4.77
CA THR A 47 -16.65 -6.12 -5.55
C THR A 47 -15.82 -5.81 -6.80
N LYS A 48 -15.80 -4.54 -7.19
CA LYS A 48 -15.10 -4.01 -8.36
C LYS A 48 -13.66 -3.66 -7.99
N CYS A 49 -12.74 -4.10 -8.84
CA CYS A 49 -11.33 -4.17 -8.58
C CYS A 49 -10.62 -2.97 -9.20
N THR A 50 -10.22 -2.02 -8.35
CA THR A 50 -9.50 -0.82 -8.76
C THR A 50 -8.28 -0.66 -7.86
N PRO A 51 -7.05 -0.62 -8.42
CA PRO A 51 -5.85 -0.29 -7.67
C PRO A 51 -5.91 1.12 -7.08
N PHE A 52 -5.41 1.26 -5.85
CA PHE A 52 -5.14 2.56 -5.24
C PHE A 52 -3.65 2.77 -5.10
N GLU A 53 -3.16 3.94 -5.45
CA GLU A 53 -1.79 4.36 -5.16
C GLU A 53 -1.84 5.56 -4.22
N ILE A 54 -1.22 5.42 -3.06
CA ILE A 54 -1.14 6.45 -2.02
C ILE A 54 0.27 7.02 -2.05
N ARG A 55 0.39 8.31 -2.34
CA ARG A 55 1.64 9.06 -2.30
C ARG A 55 1.63 9.95 -1.07
N MET A 56 2.59 9.75 -0.18
CA MET A 56 2.77 10.59 1.00
C MET A 56 3.97 11.50 0.77
N LEU A 57 3.83 12.79 1.02
CA LEU A 57 4.89 13.77 0.81
C LEU A 57 5.00 14.70 2.02
N GLN A 58 6.21 15.01 2.46
CA GLN A 58 6.40 16.01 3.49
C GLN A 58 6.41 17.41 2.86
N THR A 59 5.48 18.27 3.27
CA THR A 59 5.34 19.65 2.79
C THR A 59 5.02 20.58 3.95
N GLU A 60 5.19 21.90 3.78
CA GLU A 60 4.84 22.87 4.81
C GLU A 60 3.33 22.93 5.06
N GLU A 61 2.54 22.94 3.97
CA GLU A 61 1.08 23.02 4.02
C GLU A 61 0.42 21.66 3.82
N PRO A 62 -0.67 21.35 4.53
CA PRO A 62 -1.43 20.13 4.30
C PRO A 62 -2.18 20.18 2.97
N LEU A 63 -2.10 19.10 2.20
CA LEU A 63 -2.85 18.92 0.96
C LEU A 63 -3.30 17.47 0.84
N ARG A 64 -4.53 17.26 0.42
CA ARG A 64 -5.04 15.95 0.02
C ARG A 64 -5.70 16.09 -1.34
N LYS A 65 -5.24 15.31 -2.32
CA LYS A 65 -5.80 15.32 -3.68
C LYS A 65 -5.98 13.92 -4.23
N ILE A 66 -6.98 13.78 -5.09
CA ILE A 66 -7.21 12.59 -5.90
C ILE A 66 -6.86 12.94 -7.35
N SER A 67 -6.08 12.07 -7.99
CA SER A 67 -5.84 12.05 -9.43
C SER A 67 -6.20 10.68 -10.00
N LEU A 68 -6.52 10.63 -11.29
CA LEU A 68 -6.83 9.39 -12.01
C LEU A 68 -5.71 9.13 -13.00
N ARG A 69 -5.05 7.98 -12.87
CA ARG A 69 -4.03 7.56 -13.81
C ARG A 69 -4.61 6.52 -14.77
N TYR A 70 -4.63 6.87 -16.04
CA TYR A 70 -5.07 6.00 -17.13
C TYR A 70 -3.86 5.41 -17.85
N ILE A 71 -3.82 4.09 -17.97
CA ILE A 71 -2.77 3.32 -18.67
C ILE A 71 -3.35 2.31 -19.67
N GLU A 72 -4.67 2.15 -19.70
CA GLU A 72 -5.40 1.33 -20.66
C GLU A 72 -6.71 2.00 -21.11
N ASP A 73 -7.19 1.62 -22.30
CA ASP A 73 -8.49 2.03 -22.85
C ASP A 73 -9.63 1.07 -22.41
N GLU A 74 -10.86 1.35 -22.87
CA GLU A 74 -12.06 0.55 -22.59
C GLU A 74 -12.02 -0.88 -23.17
N ASN A 75 -11.00 -1.19 -23.97
CA ASN A 75 -10.75 -2.51 -24.56
C ASN A 75 -9.52 -3.19 -23.94
N HIS A 76 -9.02 -2.70 -22.80
CA HIS A 76 -7.79 -3.16 -22.14
C HIS A 76 -6.51 -3.02 -22.99
N LYS A 77 -6.51 -2.16 -24.02
CA LYS A 77 -5.29 -1.91 -24.78
C LYS A 77 -4.43 -0.90 -24.01
N PRO A 78 -3.13 -1.17 -23.86
CA PRO A 78 -2.21 -0.20 -23.27
C PRO A 78 -2.26 1.13 -24.04
N THR A 79 -2.32 2.23 -23.30
CA THR A 79 -2.25 3.59 -23.83
C THR A 79 -1.03 4.31 -23.25
N THR A 80 -0.67 5.46 -23.80
CA THR A 80 0.32 6.32 -23.17
C THR A 80 -0.19 6.74 -21.79
N PRO A 81 0.55 6.47 -20.70
CA PRO A 81 0.13 6.85 -19.35
C PRO A 81 -0.22 8.34 -19.27
N ARG A 82 -1.38 8.64 -18.71
CA ARG A 82 -1.81 10.02 -18.40
C ARG A 82 -2.39 10.07 -17.01
N GLU A 83 -2.02 11.09 -16.25
CA GLU A 83 -2.59 11.37 -14.94
C GLU A 83 -3.36 12.69 -14.99
N VAL A 84 -4.61 12.69 -14.54
CA VAL A 84 -5.47 13.87 -14.52
C VAL A 84 -5.91 14.16 -13.08
N GLU A 85 -5.92 15.43 -12.70
CA GLU A 85 -6.45 15.83 -11.40
C GLU A 85 -7.97 15.60 -11.37
N PHE A 86 -8.47 15.08 -10.25
CA PHE A 86 -9.89 14.73 -10.08
C PHE A 86 -10.57 15.57 -9.01
N ALA A 87 -9.98 15.65 -7.82
CA ALA A 87 -10.57 16.39 -6.71
C ALA A 87 -9.52 16.80 -5.68
N ASN A 88 -9.63 18.03 -5.17
CA ASN A 88 -9.03 18.41 -3.89
C ASN A 88 -9.97 17.95 -2.77
N ILE A 89 -9.43 17.19 -1.82
CA ILE A 89 -10.17 16.59 -0.71
C ILE A 89 -9.63 17.03 0.66
N THR A 90 -8.84 18.11 0.70
CA THR A 90 -8.14 18.58 1.91
C THR A 90 -9.12 18.97 3.01
N ASP A 91 -10.17 19.70 2.66
CA ASP A 91 -11.16 20.25 3.61
C ASP A 91 -12.41 19.37 3.77
N LEU A 92 -12.41 18.17 3.19
CA LEU A 92 -13.55 17.25 3.24
C LEU A 92 -13.53 16.38 4.49
N ASN A 93 -14.72 16.01 4.97
CA ASN A 93 -14.87 15.04 6.05
C ASN A 93 -14.75 13.59 5.54
N ASP A 94 -14.68 12.62 6.45
CA ASP A 94 -14.44 11.23 6.10
C ASP A 94 -15.49 10.61 5.15
N GLU A 95 -16.76 10.97 5.31
CA GLU A 95 -17.86 10.47 4.46
C GLU A 95 -17.76 11.06 3.05
N GLU A 96 -17.44 12.34 2.95
CA GLU A 96 -17.23 13.04 1.67
C GLU A 96 -16.00 12.51 0.92
N ILE A 97 -14.91 12.25 1.63
CA ILE A 97 -13.70 11.64 1.06
C ILE A 97 -14.02 10.24 0.53
N GLU A 98 -14.72 9.40 1.30
CA GLU A 98 -15.05 8.05 0.88
C GLU A 98 -15.93 8.07 -0.39
N GLU A 99 -16.94 8.95 -0.48
CA GLU A 99 -17.76 9.07 -1.68
C GLU A 99 -16.93 9.57 -2.88
N LYS A 100 -16.02 10.53 -2.67
CA LYS A 100 -15.12 11.00 -3.75
C LYS A 100 -14.19 9.90 -4.26
N LEU A 101 -13.70 9.03 -3.37
CA LEU A 101 -12.91 7.87 -3.78
C LEU A 101 -13.77 6.84 -4.54
N ARG A 102 -15.03 6.61 -4.13
CA ARG A 102 -15.97 5.76 -4.87
C ARG A 102 -16.28 6.32 -6.26
N GLU A 103 -16.41 7.64 -6.36
CA GLU A 103 -16.58 8.35 -7.62
C GLU A 103 -15.35 8.20 -8.52
N ALA A 104 -14.15 8.43 -7.99
CA ALA A 104 -12.89 8.23 -8.70
C ALA A 104 -12.74 6.80 -9.25
N GLN A 105 -13.12 5.80 -8.45
CA GLN A 105 -13.15 4.40 -8.88
C GLN A 105 -14.10 4.16 -10.08
N ARG A 106 -15.22 4.88 -10.17
CA ARG A 106 -16.11 4.81 -11.35
C ARG A 106 -15.37 5.36 -12.58
N TYR A 107 -14.73 6.51 -12.48
CA TYR A 107 -14.05 7.12 -13.63
C TYR A 107 -12.89 6.30 -14.20
N VAL A 108 -12.06 5.69 -13.36
CA VAL A 108 -10.95 4.85 -13.87
C VAL A 108 -11.44 3.57 -14.56
N ARG A 109 -12.66 3.12 -14.24
CA ARG A 109 -13.34 2.00 -14.92
C ARG A 109 -14.13 2.41 -16.16
N ASN A 110 -14.21 3.71 -16.45
CA ASN A 110 -14.87 4.27 -17.62
C ASN A 110 -13.90 5.16 -18.41
N PRO A 111 -12.79 4.60 -18.94
CA PRO A 111 -11.73 5.38 -19.57
C PRO A 111 -12.17 6.16 -20.82
N SER A 112 -13.29 5.81 -21.45
CA SER A 112 -13.83 6.58 -22.58
C SER A 112 -14.49 7.90 -22.15
N ILE A 113 -14.82 8.03 -20.86
CA ILE A 113 -15.56 9.17 -20.31
C ILE A 113 -14.60 10.13 -19.64
N ASN A 114 -14.67 11.42 -20.03
CA ASN A 114 -13.89 12.47 -19.38
C ASN A 114 -14.54 12.86 -18.05
N ALA A 115 -13.76 12.80 -16.96
CA ALA A 115 -14.19 13.20 -15.62
C ALA A 115 -14.58 14.68 -15.52
N GLU A 116 -14.07 15.53 -16.43
CA GLU A 116 -14.47 16.92 -16.52
C GLU A 116 -15.92 17.04 -17.02
N ASN A 117 -16.83 17.44 -16.13
CA ASN A 117 -18.23 17.79 -16.42
C ASN A 117 -19.20 16.62 -16.68
N THR A 118 -18.83 15.39 -16.33
CA THR A 118 -19.82 14.30 -16.26
C THR A 118 -20.13 13.94 -14.80
N GLN A 119 -21.27 13.30 -14.58
CA GLN A 119 -21.61 12.70 -13.29
C GLN A 119 -21.98 11.25 -13.56
N LEU A 120 -21.03 10.34 -13.36
CA LEU A 120 -21.23 8.91 -13.58
C LEU A 120 -22.16 8.34 -12.52
N LEU A 121 -23.24 7.72 -13.00
CA LEU A 121 -24.14 6.97 -12.14
C LEU A 121 -23.44 5.69 -11.63
N PRO A 122 -23.83 5.18 -10.46
CA PRO A 122 -23.43 3.85 -10.04
C PRO A 122 -23.80 2.78 -11.09
N ASP A 123 -22.98 1.74 -11.20
CA ASP A 123 -23.21 0.55 -12.04
C ASP A 123 -23.22 0.76 -13.55
N SER A 124 -22.75 1.90 -14.04
CA SER A 124 -22.55 2.16 -15.47
C SER A 124 -21.10 1.91 -15.92
N ASP A 125 -20.40 0.92 -15.37
CA ASP A 125 -18.97 0.70 -15.65
C ASP A 125 -18.73 0.04 -17.02
N GLU A 126 -17.84 0.62 -17.83
CA GLU A 126 -17.32 0.00 -19.07
C GLU A 126 -16.46 -1.23 -18.76
N LEU A 127 -15.66 -1.14 -17.69
CA LEU A 127 -14.73 -2.17 -17.27
C LEU A 127 -15.10 -2.75 -15.90
N THR A 128 -15.20 -4.08 -15.81
CA THR A 128 -15.40 -4.77 -14.52
C THR A 128 -14.14 -4.70 -13.63
N PHE A 129 -12.96 -4.78 -14.26
CA PHE A 129 -11.64 -4.68 -13.64
C PHE A 129 -10.84 -3.69 -14.46
N THR A 130 -9.90 -2.99 -13.84
CA THR A 130 -9.02 -2.10 -14.61
C THR A 130 -7.61 -2.09 -14.03
N LYS A 131 -6.64 -1.84 -14.91
CA LYS A 131 -5.27 -1.47 -14.55
C LYS A 131 -5.11 0.02 -14.29
N ASN A 132 -6.09 0.84 -14.68
CA ASN A 132 -6.14 2.26 -14.34
C ASN A 132 -6.20 2.44 -12.81
N VAL A 133 -5.57 3.50 -12.31
CA VAL A 133 -5.26 3.66 -10.88
C VAL A 133 -5.91 4.91 -10.33
N VAL A 134 -6.51 4.79 -9.13
CA VAL A 134 -6.88 5.96 -8.33
C VAL A 134 -5.67 6.36 -7.50
N CYS A 135 -5.11 7.53 -7.78
CA CYS A 135 -3.95 8.06 -7.10
C CYS A 135 -4.40 9.05 -6.03
N VAL A 136 -3.97 8.87 -4.79
CA VAL A 136 -4.27 9.76 -3.67
C VAL A 136 -2.97 10.34 -3.17
N THR A 137 -2.78 11.65 -3.31
CA THR A 137 -1.62 12.34 -2.73
C THR A 137 -2.04 12.97 -1.41
N ILE A 138 -1.24 12.72 -0.38
CA ILE A 138 -1.37 13.29 0.96
C ILE A 138 -0.05 13.99 1.26
N SER A 139 -0.11 15.27 1.57
CA SER A 139 1.07 16.00 2.00
C SER A 139 0.78 16.86 3.21
N GLY A 140 1.82 17.20 3.96
CA GLY A 140 1.74 18.05 5.15
C GLY A 140 2.96 17.89 6.05
N PRO A 141 3.05 18.70 7.12
CA PRO A 141 4.23 18.75 7.98
C PRO A 141 4.41 17.47 8.80
N ASP A 142 3.30 16.79 9.12
CA ASP A 142 3.26 15.58 9.93
C ASP A 142 3.59 14.29 9.15
N GLN A 143 3.87 14.38 7.85
CA GLN A 143 4.21 13.23 6.99
C GLN A 143 5.68 12.82 7.11
N MET A 144 6.13 12.54 8.34
CA MET A 144 7.54 12.22 8.64
C MET A 144 7.99 10.87 8.05
N HIS A 145 7.04 10.01 7.67
CA HIS A 145 7.31 8.72 7.02
C HIS A 145 6.60 8.68 5.67
N SER A 146 7.31 9.10 4.62
CA SER A 146 6.86 8.98 3.23
C SER A 146 6.85 7.51 2.81
N LEU A 147 5.74 6.83 3.07
CA LEU A 147 5.54 5.44 2.67
C LEU A 147 4.61 5.40 1.45
N PRO A 148 5.15 5.45 0.21
CA PRO A 148 4.33 5.27 -0.97
C PRO A 148 3.76 3.85 -0.97
N MET A 149 2.43 3.73 -1.02
CA MET A 149 1.75 2.44 -0.95
C MET A 149 0.86 2.21 -2.15
N VAL A 150 0.80 0.96 -2.61
CA VAL A 150 -0.18 0.52 -3.59
C VAL A 150 -1.07 -0.54 -2.98
N GLU A 151 -2.37 -0.29 -2.96
CA GLU A 151 -3.37 -1.33 -2.71
C GLU A 151 -3.74 -2.02 -4.02
N LEU A 152 -3.57 -3.33 -4.04
CA LEU A 152 -4.05 -4.14 -5.15
C LEU A 152 -5.40 -4.78 -4.81
N PRO A 153 -6.29 -4.93 -5.81
CA PRO A 153 -7.56 -5.61 -5.61
C PRO A 153 -7.37 -7.03 -5.06
N GLY A 154 -8.34 -7.46 -4.26
CA GLY A 154 -8.28 -8.79 -3.65
C GLY A 154 -8.48 -9.90 -4.66
N ILE A 155 -7.61 -10.92 -4.61
CA ILE A 155 -7.70 -12.07 -5.52
C ILE A 155 -9.00 -12.84 -5.24
N VAL A 156 -9.81 -13.02 -6.29
CA VAL A 156 -11.07 -13.78 -6.27
C VAL A 156 -10.90 -15.05 -7.08
N ARG A 157 -11.53 -16.15 -6.65
CA ARG A 157 -11.55 -17.45 -7.34
C ARG A 157 -12.97 -17.79 -7.79
N ASP A 158 -13.64 -16.85 -8.47
CA ASP A 158 -15.01 -17.05 -8.98
C ASP A 158 -15.00 -17.48 -10.45
N GLU A 159 -14.43 -16.65 -11.33
CA GLU A 159 -14.31 -16.88 -12.77
C GLU A 159 -12.84 -16.85 -13.18
N GLU A 160 -12.46 -17.78 -14.07
CA GLU A 160 -11.06 -17.97 -14.49
C GLU A 160 -10.46 -16.72 -15.15
N SER A 161 -11.25 -16.00 -15.95
CA SER A 161 -10.83 -14.74 -16.59
C SER A 161 -10.51 -13.66 -15.55
N HIS A 162 -11.35 -13.53 -14.51
CA HIS A 162 -11.17 -12.55 -13.43
C HIS A 162 -9.94 -12.89 -12.60
N GLU A 163 -9.79 -14.17 -12.22
CA GLU A 163 -8.63 -14.63 -11.47
C GLU A 163 -7.34 -14.37 -12.27
N ASN A 164 -7.31 -14.71 -13.56
CA ASN A 164 -6.14 -14.50 -14.41
C ASN A 164 -5.78 -13.02 -14.55
N PHE A 165 -6.77 -12.14 -14.76
CA PHE A 165 -6.54 -10.69 -14.81
C PHE A 165 -5.92 -10.20 -13.49
N LEU A 166 -6.52 -10.53 -12.34
CA LEU A 166 -6.04 -10.09 -11.03
C LEU A 166 -4.66 -10.65 -10.70
N LEU A 167 -4.40 -11.92 -11.01
CA LEU A 167 -3.08 -12.52 -10.83
C LEU A 167 -2.03 -11.85 -11.72
N SER A 168 -2.39 -11.51 -12.96
CA SER A 168 -1.47 -10.81 -13.88
C SER A 168 -1.11 -9.42 -13.37
N LEU A 169 -2.11 -8.67 -12.90
CA LEU A 169 -1.95 -7.35 -12.29
C LEU A 169 -1.08 -7.43 -11.04
N VAL A 170 -1.37 -8.35 -10.11
CA VAL A 170 -0.58 -8.51 -8.90
C VAL A 170 0.87 -8.87 -9.21
N LYS A 171 1.10 -9.82 -10.13
CA LYS A 171 2.45 -10.20 -10.56
C LYS A 171 3.23 -9.05 -11.18
N GLU A 172 2.55 -8.14 -11.87
CA GLU A 172 3.17 -6.96 -12.49
C GLU A 172 3.75 -5.99 -11.45
N TYR A 173 3.09 -5.85 -10.30
CA TYR A 173 3.57 -5.01 -9.19
C TYR A 173 4.64 -5.72 -8.35
N ILE A 174 4.42 -6.98 -7.94
CA ILE A 174 5.31 -7.66 -6.99
C ILE A 174 6.65 -8.12 -7.59
N LYS A 175 6.75 -8.19 -8.93
CA LYS A 175 8.00 -8.57 -9.64
C LYS A 175 9.11 -7.52 -9.54
N LYS A 176 8.77 -6.26 -9.21
CA LYS A 176 9.77 -5.19 -9.09
C LYS A 176 10.60 -5.45 -7.82
N GLU A 177 11.92 -5.52 -7.96
CA GLU A 177 12.81 -5.90 -6.85
C GLU A 177 12.94 -4.81 -5.78
N THR A 178 12.71 -3.55 -6.15
CA THR A 178 12.66 -2.40 -5.23
C THR A 178 11.37 -2.35 -4.41
N THR A 179 10.36 -3.16 -4.74
CA THR A 179 9.06 -3.14 -4.06
C THR A 179 9.09 -3.94 -2.75
N ILE A 180 8.69 -3.31 -1.64
CA ILE A 180 8.42 -3.99 -0.38
C ILE A 180 7.07 -4.70 -0.47
N LEU A 181 7.05 -5.99 -0.20
CA LEU A 181 5.87 -6.83 -0.28
C LEU A 181 5.17 -6.92 1.07
N VAL A 182 3.89 -6.55 1.11
CA VAL A 182 3.03 -6.69 2.30
C VAL A 182 1.87 -7.64 2.00
N PRO A 183 2.13 -8.97 2.02
CA PRO A 183 1.08 -9.97 1.91
C PRO A 183 0.18 -9.98 3.15
N VAL A 184 -1.13 -9.78 2.94
CA VAL A 184 -2.14 -9.78 3.99
C VAL A 184 -2.87 -11.13 4.05
N PHE A 185 -2.61 -11.85 5.14
CA PHE A 185 -3.20 -13.14 5.50
C PHE A 185 -4.39 -12.94 6.44
N GLN A 186 -5.36 -13.84 6.37
CA GLN A 186 -6.47 -13.92 7.32
C GLN A 186 -6.34 -15.15 8.22
N ALA A 187 -6.54 -14.97 9.53
CA ALA A 187 -6.49 -16.05 10.52
C ALA A 187 -7.59 -17.10 10.32
N THR A 188 -8.66 -16.77 9.60
CA THR A 188 -9.79 -17.69 9.36
C THR A 188 -9.46 -18.85 8.43
N SER A 189 -8.37 -18.77 7.67
CA SER A 189 -7.96 -19.77 6.68
C SER A 189 -6.54 -20.25 6.95
N GLY A 190 -6.22 -21.51 6.59
CA GLY A 190 -4.87 -22.03 6.71
C GLY A 190 -3.87 -21.20 5.89
N ILE A 191 -2.63 -21.05 6.36
CA ILE A 191 -1.64 -20.18 5.71
C ILE A 191 -1.26 -20.71 4.33
N ALA A 192 -1.14 -22.04 4.20
CA ALA A 192 -0.74 -22.70 2.96
C ALA A 192 -1.79 -22.62 1.83
N THR A 193 -3.07 -22.38 2.15
CA THR A 193 -4.16 -22.41 1.17
C THR A 193 -4.47 -21.04 0.56
N GLN A 194 -3.96 -19.97 1.18
CA GLN A 194 -4.16 -18.59 0.73
C GLN A 194 -3.26 -18.29 -0.47
N CYS A 195 -3.82 -17.68 -1.53
CA CYS A 195 -3.04 -17.39 -2.76
C CYS A 195 -1.84 -16.49 -2.47
N VAL A 196 -2.02 -15.56 -1.52
CA VAL A 196 -1.00 -14.61 -1.10
C VAL A 196 0.32 -15.27 -0.66
N SER A 197 0.26 -16.44 0.01
CA SER A 197 1.46 -17.17 0.45
C SER A 197 2.32 -17.61 -0.73
N ARG A 198 1.68 -18.14 -1.77
CA ARG A 198 2.35 -18.62 -2.97
C ARG A 198 2.95 -17.46 -3.76
N LEU A 199 2.18 -16.39 -3.97
CA LEU A 199 2.63 -15.22 -4.72
C LEU A 199 3.82 -14.52 -4.06
N ALA A 200 3.78 -14.33 -2.74
CA ALA A 200 4.89 -13.72 -2.00
C ALA A 200 6.18 -14.54 -2.16
N ARG A 201 6.10 -15.87 -2.01
CA ARG A 201 7.28 -16.75 -2.15
C ARG A 201 7.80 -16.86 -3.58
N GLU A 202 6.92 -16.78 -4.58
CA GLU A 202 7.32 -16.75 -5.99
C GLU A 202 8.07 -15.45 -6.32
N ALA A 203 7.61 -14.31 -5.78
CA ALA A 203 8.20 -12.99 -6.04
C ALA A 203 9.45 -12.69 -5.20
N ASP A 204 9.53 -13.19 -3.97
CA ASP A 204 10.66 -13.01 -3.07
C ASP A 204 10.96 -14.33 -2.32
N PRO A 205 11.68 -15.28 -2.95
CA PRO A 205 12.03 -16.56 -2.33
C PRO A 205 12.91 -16.41 -1.07
N SER A 206 13.65 -15.31 -0.97
CA SER A 206 14.55 -15.00 0.15
C SER A 206 13.82 -14.40 1.35
N GLY A 207 12.66 -13.79 1.11
CA GLY A 207 11.87 -13.07 2.11
C GLY A 207 12.48 -11.74 2.56
N LEU A 208 13.53 -11.24 1.88
CA LEU A 208 14.29 -10.06 2.29
C LEU A 208 13.51 -8.75 2.18
N ARG A 209 12.52 -8.68 1.28
CA ARG A 209 11.66 -7.50 1.07
C ARG A 209 10.20 -7.77 1.42
N THR A 210 9.91 -8.88 2.10
CA THR A 210 8.53 -9.30 2.42
C THR A 210 8.22 -9.21 3.91
N VAL A 211 7.17 -8.47 4.27
CA VAL A 211 6.62 -8.34 5.65
C VAL A 211 5.21 -8.89 5.69
N GLY A 212 4.97 -9.94 6.49
CA GLY A 212 3.63 -10.52 6.59
C GLY A 212 2.70 -9.69 7.47
N VAL A 213 1.41 -9.65 7.12
CA VAL A 213 0.36 -9.13 8.00
C VAL A 213 -0.69 -10.21 8.22
N LEU A 214 -1.04 -10.49 9.47
CA LEU A 214 -2.10 -11.42 9.84
C LEU A 214 -3.28 -10.66 10.46
N THR A 215 -4.45 -10.79 9.86
CA THR A 215 -5.68 -10.11 10.30
C THR A 215 -6.73 -11.10 10.80
N LYS A 216 -7.85 -10.57 11.31
CA LYS A 216 -9.04 -11.33 11.75
C LYS A 216 -8.81 -12.30 12.91
N MET A 217 -7.84 -12.01 13.77
CA MET A 217 -7.59 -12.83 14.96
C MET A 217 -8.76 -12.81 15.94
N ASP A 218 -9.58 -11.76 15.95
CA ASP A 218 -10.84 -11.64 16.68
C ASP A 218 -11.83 -12.79 16.35
N ARG A 219 -11.75 -13.33 15.13
CA ARG A 219 -12.60 -14.44 14.70
C ARG A 219 -12.11 -15.79 15.18
N ILE A 220 -10.89 -15.88 15.71
CA ILE A 220 -10.30 -17.14 16.18
C ILE A 220 -10.16 -17.15 17.69
N ILE A 221 -9.99 -15.98 18.31
CA ILE A 221 -9.72 -15.84 19.75
C ILE A 221 -10.77 -16.52 20.66
N ASN A 222 -12.03 -16.54 20.24
CA ASN A 222 -13.12 -17.16 21.01
C ASN A 222 -13.23 -18.68 20.79
N TYR A 223 -12.52 -19.24 19.80
CA TYR A 223 -12.48 -20.68 19.50
C TYR A 223 -11.22 -21.31 20.12
N MET A 224 -11.01 -21.06 21.42
CA MET A 224 -9.82 -21.49 22.18
C MET A 224 -9.61 -23.03 22.24
N SER A 225 -10.54 -23.83 21.70
CA SER A 225 -10.42 -25.29 21.60
C SER A 225 -9.61 -25.76 20.39
N ASP A 226 -9.36 -24.90 19.39
CA ASP A 226 -8.61 -25.25 18.18
C ASP A 226 -7.11 -24.96 18.35
N ASP A 227 -6.47 -25.70 19.26
CA ASP A 227 -5.03 -25.58 19.53
C ASP A 227 -4.18 -25.78 18.26
N GLU A 228 -4.64 -26.59 17.30
CA GLU A 228 -3.93 -26.83 16.04
C GLU A 228 -3.86 -25.55 15.20
N LYS A 229 -4.97 -24.86 15.02
CA LYS A 229 -5.00 -23.58 14.29
C LYS A 229 -4.25 -22.48 15.03
N HIS A 230 -4.42 -22.38 16.35
CA HIS A 230 -3.65 -21.42 17.14
C HIS A 230 -2.15 -21.70 17.04
N LEU A 231 -1.73 -22.98 17.00
CA LEU A 231 -0.34 -23.37 16.83
C LEU A 231 0.19 -23.04 15.43
N GLU A 232 -0.57 -23.31 14.37
CA GLU A 232 -0.20 -22.93 12.99
C GLU A 232 0.08 -21.43 12.91
N LEU A 233 -0.88 -20.62 13.36
CA LEU A 233 -0.81 -19.17 13.28
C LEU A 233 0.31 -18.59 14.17
N ALA A 234 0.44 -19.04 15.42
CA ALA A 234 1.50 -18.56 16.31
C ALA A 234 2.90 -18.97 15.80
N THR A 235 3.04 -20.16 15.21
CA THR A 235 4.30 -20.60 14.58
C THR A 235 4.65 -19.71 13.39
N PHE A 236 3.66 -19.39 12.55
CA PHE A 236 3.85 -18.47 11.43
C PHE A 236 4.25 -17.07 11.91
N VAL A 237 3.58 -16.54 12.94
CA VAL A 237 3.86 -15.22 13.51
C VAL A 237 5.26 -15.13 14.11
N LYS A 238 5.71 -16.18 14.82
CA LYS A 238 7.08 -16.31 15.35
C LYS A 238 8.17 -16.43 14.26
N GLY A 239 7.84 -16.39 12.98
CA GLY A 239 8.81 -16.57 11.88
C GLY A 239 9.34 -18.01 11.80
N GLN A 240 8.52 -18.99 12.19
CA GLN A 240 8.89 -20.40 12.21
C GLN A 240 8.07 -21.21 11.20
N GLY A 241 8.47 -22.47 11.00
CA GLY A 241 7.77 -23.41 10.12
C GLY A 241 8.03 -23.18 8.62
N LYS A 242 7.22 -23.85 7.79
CA LYS A 242 7.39 -23.92 6.33
C LYS A 242 7.12 -22.58 5.62
N HIS A 243 6.29 -21.73 6.22
CA HIS A 243 5.85 -20.46 5.65
C HIS A 243 6.54 -19.25 6.29
N LYS A 244 7.65 -19.44 7.00
CA LYS A 244 8.35 -18.34 7.69
C LYS A 244 8.71 -17.19 6.74
N LEU A 245 8.61 -15.96 7.25
CA LEU A 245 9.07 -14.74 6.60
C LEU A 245 10.23 -14.14 7.40
N VAL A 246 11.22 -13.59 6.70
CA VAL A 246 12.44 -13.05 7.32
C VAL A 246 12.14 -11.77 8.10
N ASN A 247 11.31 -10.87 7.55
CA ASN A 247 10.94 -9.62 8.22
C ASN A 247 9.70 -9.76 9.13
N SER A 248 9.53 -10.94 9.74
CA SER A 248 8.42 -11.27 10.64
C SER A 248 7.02 -11.16 10.02
N VAL A 249 6.02 -11.49 10.83
CA VAL A 249 4.59 -11.31 10.52
C VAL A 249 3.98 -10.50 11.65
N TYR A 250 3.20 -9.49 11.30
CA TYR A 250 2.55 -8.60 12.26
C TYR A 250 1.06 -8.91 12.39
N VAL A 251 0.59 -9.09 13.61
CA VAL A 251 -0.83 -9.32 13.92
C VAL A 251 -1.53 -7.97 14.07
N ILE A 252 -2.49 -7.70 13.20
CA ILE A 252 -3.24 -6.44 13.16
C ILE A 252 -4.73 -6.70 13.40
N ARG A 253 -5.32 -5.93 14.31
CA ARG A 253 -6.76 -5.92 14.52
C ARG A 253 -7.36 -4.69 13.83
N ASN A 254 -8.24 -4.93 12.89
CA ASN A 254 -9.01 -3.87 12.24
C ASN A 254 -10.47 -3.96 12.69
N PRO A 255 -11.17 -2.83 12.92
CA PRO A 255 -12.60 -2.84 13.22
C PRO A 255 -13.38 -3.65 12.20
N SER A 256 -14.35 -4.45 12.67
CA SER A 256 -15.26 -5.16 11.79
C SER A 256 -16.41 -4.26 11.35
N SER A 257 -17.13 -4.66 10.29
CA SER A 257 -18.32 -3.94 9.81
C SER A 257 -19.53 -4.09 10.75
N VAL A 258 -19.37 -4.69 11.93
CA VAL A 258 -20.46 -4.85 12.90
C VAL A 258 -20.69 -3.51 13.59
N ARG A 259 -21.94 -3.09 13.66
CA ARG A 259 -22.36 -1.75 14.13
C ARG A 259 -21.80 -1.35 15.50
N SER A 260 -21.51 -2.31 16.39
CA SER A 260 -20.88 -2.04 17.69
C SER A 260 -19.45 -1.53 17.58
N GLU A 261 -18.66 -2.06 16.64
CA GLU A 261 -17.23 -1.74 16.50
C GLU A 261 -16.93 -0.52 15.62
N ILE A 262 -17.92 -0.02 14.88
CA ILE A 262 -17.74 1.13 13.96
C ILE A 262 -17.35 2.41 14.73
N PHE A 263 -17.82 2.54 15.98
CA PHE A 263 -17.55 3.69 16.83
C PHE A 263 -16.49 3.43 17.90
N GLU A 264 -15.91 2.23 17.92
CA GLU A 264 -14.86 1.89 18.86
C GLU A 264 -13.51 2.39 18.33
N ASP A 265 -12.64 2.79 19.26
CA ASP A 265 -11.27 3.16 18.94
C ASP A 265 -10.51 1.91 18.42
N PRO A 266 -10.00 1.96 17.18
CA PRO A 266 -9.25 0.84 16.60
C PRO A 266 -8.06 0.40 17.45
N ASP A 267 -7.41 1.32 18.16
CA ASP A 267 -6.23 1.02 18.97
C ASP A 267 -6.61 0.30 20.27
N GLU A 268 -7.74 0.65 20.88
CA GLU A 268 -8.29 -0.08 22.04
C GLU A 268 -8.79 -1.48 21.64
N LEU A 269 -9.44 -1.62 20.48
CA LEU A 269 -9.81 -2.92 19.93
C LEU A 269 -8.59 -3.83 19.72
N GLU A 270 -7.51 -3.24 19.19
CA GLU A 270 -6.25 -3.94 18.97
C GLU A 270 -5.61 -4.38 20.28
N LYS A 271 -5.51 -3.48 21.25
CA LYS A 271 -5.00 -3.77 22.59
C LYS A 271 -5.78 -4.87 23.28
N ALA A 272 -7.12 -4.80 23.29
CA ALA A 272 -7.97 -5.82 23.89
C ALA A 272 -7.79 -7.19 23.23
N THR A 273 -7.65 -7.22 21.90
CA THR A 273 -7.38 -8.47 21.14
C THR A 273 -6.02 -9.06 21.53
N ILE A 274 -4.99 -8.22 21.64
CA ILE A 274 -3.63 -8.66 22.04
C ILE A 274 -3.64 -9.21 23.47
N GLU A 275 -4.29 -8.52 24.41
CA GLU A 275 -4.39 -8.96 25.80
C GLU A 275 -5.08 -10.33 25.91
N ALA A 276 -6.18 -10.52 25.20
CA ALA A 276 -6.88 -11.80 25.18
C ALA A 276 -6.04 -12.91 24.50
N LEU A 277 -5.29 -12.60 23.43
CA LEU A 277 -4.38 -13.58 22.81
C LEU A 277 -3.28 -13.99 23.80
N LYS A 278 -2.68 -13.04 24.51
CA LYS A 278 -1.59 -13.31 25.45
C LYS A 278 -2.01 -14.15 26.67
N GLN A 279 -3.30 -14.21 26.98
CA GLN A 279 -3.84 -15.15 27.97
C GLN A 279 -3.78 -16.62 27.48
N HIS A 280 -3.83 -16.85 26.17
CA HIS A 280 -3.76 -18.17 25.57
C HIS A 280 -2.33 -18.76 25.65
N ARG A 281 -2.21 -20.03 26.08
CA ARG A 281 -0.91 -20.70 26.33
C ARG A 281 0.05 -20.67 25.13
N ILE A 282 -0.47 -20.85 23.92
CA ILE A 282 0.30 -20.86 22.66
C ILE A 282 0.86 -19.46 22.30
N TRP A 283 0.09 -18.42 22.58
CA TRP A 283 0.36 -17.04 22.15
C TRP A 283 1.14 -16.23 23.17
N ARG A 284 1.17 -16.67 24.43
CA ARG A 284 1.92 -16.05 25.53
C ARG A 284 3.37 -15.74 25.16
N ASP A 285 4.03 -16.68 24.48
CA ASP A 285 5.45 -16.59 24.11
C ASP A 285 5.68 -16.01 22.70
N VAL A 286 4.64 -15.54 22.00
CA VAL A 286 4.83 -14.79 20.75
C VAL A 286 5.41 -13.42 21.10
N PRO A 287 6.51 -12.97 20.49
CA PRO A 287 7.10 -11.65 20.77
C PRO A 287 6.09 -10.50 20.66
N SER A 288 6.11 -9.56 21.61
CA SER A 288 5.12 -8.47 21.67
C SER A 288 5.28 -7.41 20.57
N ASP A 289 6.49 -7.31 20.00
CA ASP A 289 6.82 -6.48 18.84
C ASP A 289 6.22 -6.99 17.53
N GLN A 290 5.62 -8.19 17.51
CA GLN A 290 4.89 -8.73 16.37
C GLN A 290 3.40 -8.35 16.37
N PHE A 291 2.95 -7.51 17.31
CA PHE A 291 1.56 -7.10 17.41
C PHE A 291 1.40 -5.61 17.19
N GLY A 292 0.33 -5.24 16.50
CA GLY A 292 -0.14 -3.87 16.42
C GLY A 292 0.43 -3.05 15.28
N LEU A 293 -0.35 -2.04 14.89
CA LEU A 293 -0.08 -1.19 13.73
C LEU A 293 1.24 -0.43 13.87
N ASN A 294 1.51 0.13 15.05
CA ASN A 294 2.72 0.91 15.29
C ASN A 294 4.01 0.12 14.99
N ASN A 295 4.05 -1.15 15.42
CA ASN A 295 5.22 -2.01 15.17
C ASN A 295 5.37 -2.36 13.69
N LEU A 296 4.27 -2.56 12.97
CA LEU A 296 4.28 -2.72 11.52
C LEU A 296 4.81 -1.46 10.83
N THR A 297 4.31 -0.27 11.20
CA THR A 297 4.75 1.02 10.64
C THR A 297 6.24 1.23 10.82
N MET A 298 6.76 0.99 12.03
CA MET A 298 8.20 1.08 12.30
C MET A 298 9.02 0.14 11.40
N LYS A 299 8.54 -1.09 11.18
CA LYS A 299 9.24 -2.06 10.33
C LYS A 299 9.21 -1.67 8.85
N LEU A 300 8.08 -1.18 8.36
CA LEU A 300 7.95 -0.71 6.98
C LEU A 300 8.88 0.48 6.72
N ASN A 301 8.95 1.44 7.64
CA ASN A 301 9.85 2.57 7.56
C ASN A 301 11.34 2.13 7.59
N GLU A 302 11.71 1.18 8.45
CA GLU A 302 13.07 0.60 8.45
C GLU A 302 13.46 0.00 7.09
N LEU A 303 12.55 -0.78 6.48
CA LEU A 303 12.81 -1.40 5.18
C LEU A 303 12.86 -0.38 4.05
N GLN A 304 11.98 0.63 4.09
CA GLN A 304 11.95 1.72 3.11
C GLN A 304 13.29 2.46 3.11
N GLN A 305 13.76 2.89 4.29
CA GLN A 305 15.04 3.58 4.45
C GLN A 305 16.22 2.72 3.98
N ARG A 306 16.19 1.42 4.27
CA ARG A 306 17.22 0.49 3.81
C ARG A 306 17.23 0.37 2.29
N SER A 307 16.08 0.32 1.64
CA SER A 307 15.98 0.24 0.17
C SER A 307 16.50 1.53 -0.47
N GLU A 308 16.08 2.69 0.03
CA GLU A 308 16.54 4.00 -0.45
C GLU A 308 18.06 4.19 -0.30
N ALA A 309 18.64 3.69 0.80
CA ALA A 309 20.09 3.75 1.02
C ALA A 309 20.88 2.82 0.07
N GLN A 310 20.30 1.70 -0.37
CA GLN A 310 20.93 0.79 -1.33
C GLN A 310 20.87 1.33 -2.77
N GLU A 311 19.89 2.16 -3.08
CA GLU A 311 19.69 2.79 -4.40
C GLU A 311 20.48 4.08 -4.61
N ARG A 312 21.13 4.63 -3.58
CA ARG A 312 22.06 5.76 -3.69
C ARG A 312 23.52 5.27 -3.74
N PRO A 313 24.06 4.83 -4.89
CA PRO A 313 25.50 4.59 -5.00
C PRO A 313 26.24 5.92 -5.18
N GLU A 314 27.18 6.22 -4.27
CA GLU A 314 28.39 7.06 -4.44
C GLU A 314 28.38 8.18 -5.52
N THR A 315 27.39 9.08 -5.54
CA THR A 315 27.45 10.30 -6.37
C THR A 315 28.08 11.49 -5.64
N GLU A 316 28.45 11.35 -4.37
CA GLU A 316 29.08 12.40 -3.55
C GLU A 316 30.54 12.05 -3.23
N GLU A 317 31.41 11.97 -4.24
CA GLU A 317 32.85 12.15 -4.03
C GLU A 317 33.54 12.49 -5.38
N ARG A 318 33.34 13.72 -5.85
CA ARG A 318 34.34 14.39 -6.70
C ARG A 318 34.82 15.61 -5.92
N PRO A 319 36.07 15.65 -5.44
CA PRO A 319 36.60 16.88 -4.87
C PRO A 319 36.60 17.93 -5.98
N GLU A 320 36.08 19.11 -5.66
CA GLU A 320 36.22 20.31 -6.47
C GLU A 320 37.71 20.48 -6.79
N THR A 321 38.09 20.22 -8.03
CA THR A 321 39.41 20.64 -8.52
C THR A 321 39.42 22.16 -8.49
N GLU A 322 40.13 22.70 -7.51
CA GLU A 322 40.51 24.11 -7.43
C GLU A 322 40.95 24.61 -8.80
N VAL A 323 40.21 25.58 -9.34
CA VAL A 323 40.64 26.34 -10.51
C VAL A 323 41.80 27.23 -10.05
N PRO A 324 43.01 27.15 -10.62
CA PRO A 324 44.07 28.06 -10.26
C PRO A 324 43.71 29.46 -10.77
N SER A 325 43.80 30.43 -9.87
CA SER A 325 43.60 31.86 -10.11
C SER A 325 44.43 32.38 -11.29
N GLU A 326 43.75 32.94 -12.30
CA GLU A 326 44.36 33.85 -13.25
C GLU A 326 44.79 35.12 -12.51
N ALA A 327 46.09 35.29 -12.33
CA ALA A 327 46.70 36.56 -12.01
C ALA A 327 47.78 36.84 -13.06
N GLN A 328 47.78 38.10 -13.51
CA GLN A 328 48.78 38.79 -14.34
C GLN A 328 48.59 38.69 -15.87
N GLU A 329 48.01 39.75 -16.46
CA GLU A 329 48.80 40.79 -17.14
C GLU A 329 47.88 41.87 -17.74
N GLN A 330 47.90 43.08 -17.16
CA GLN A 330 47.75 44.31 -17.93
C GLN A 330 48.63 45.41 -17.33
N SER A 331 49.23 46.17 -18.25
CA SER A 331 49.85 47.50 -18.11
C SER A 331 51.36 47.57 -17.87
N SER A 332 52.10 47.82 -18.97
CA SER A 332 53.23 48.76 -19.17
C SER A 332 53.99 48.27 -20.42
N ILE A 333 54.13 48.92 -21.57
CA ILE A 333 54.04 50.31 -22.05
C ILE A 333 53.67 50.24 -23.54
#